data_AF-A0AAE8MGT4-F1
#
_entry.id   AF-A0AAE8MGT4-F1
#
_cell.length_a   1.000
_cell.length_b   1.000
_cell.length_c   1.000
_cell.angle_alpha   90.00
_cell.angle_beta   90.00
_cell.angle_gamma   90.00
#
_symmetry.space_group_name_H-M   'P 1'
#
loop_
_entity.id
_entity.type
_entity.pdbx_description
1 polymer ?
#
loop_
_entity_poly.entity_id
_entity_poly.type
_entity_poly.pdbx_seq_one_letter_code
_entity_poly.pdbx_strand_id
1 'polypeptide(L)'
;MTSAYTTLWKPGASQKLFIFAVSKNSYLTLREFDTSVPNNTQFGPATDPTSVPSTGLIIPDSSIAAISYGGLTRVFGFIATKASDGTDLTSLYQLSPVWQAVKAGTSKTKSTAAVAGKIKGGEAGYVYYINLTGNVIEQSLTWKSPYTVQNSPLHKATYLAASLTDKGGRFIAYQLATKYIEVYDVSGKHQCSQLSGTGNAKESTPLAIVSYSKVEDNKSYINVYWQQKDTDKLWRSQSVDNGSNWTDKILDDADSPDGSSISAIYDEVAQKVVLTYRYSAVDIKCWDDEVV
;
A
#
# COMPACT_ATOMS: atom_id res chain seq x y z
N MET A 1 -7.33 9.00 -17.79
CA MET A 1 -6.18 9.34 -16.93
C MET A 1 -6.57 9.11 -15.48
N THR A 2 -5.77 8.35 -14.76
CA THR A 2 -5.92 8.00 -13.33
C THR A 2 -4.92 8.80 -12.50
N SER A 3 -5.22 9.09 -11.24
CA SER A 3 -4.32 9.88 -10.37
C SER A 3 -3.56 9.05 -9.34
N ALA A 4 -4.13 7.92 -8.92
CA ALA A 4 -3.52 6.95 -8.01
C ALA A 4 -4.16 5.58 -8.22
N TYR A 5 -3.46 4.51 -7.83
CA TYR A 5 -4.03 3.16 -7.85
C TYR A 5 -3.46 2.29 -6.71
N THR A 6 -4.08 1.13 -6.50
CA THR A 6 -3.64 0.07 -5.60
C THR A 6 -4.11 -1.26 -6.15
N THR A 7 -3.42 -2.35 -5.81
CA THR A 7 -3.78 -3.69 -6.29
C THR A 7 -4.17 -4.61 -5.15
N LEU A 8 -4.95 -5.64 -5.48
CA LEU A 8 -5.38 -6.69 -4.58
C LEU A 8 -5.56 -7.99 -5.39
N TRP A 9 -5.16 -9.14 -4.86
CA TRP A 9 -5.55 -10.42 -5.44
C TRP A 9 -7.07 -10.52 -5.50
N LYS A 10 -7.61 -10.86 -6.67
CA LYS A 10 -9.03 -11.12 -6.82
C LYS A 10 -9.39 -12.27 -5.86
N PRO A 11 -10.28 -12.04 -4.88
CA PRO A 11 -10.67 -13.09 -3.96
C PRO A 11 -11.19 -14.32 -4.72
N GLY A 12 -10.61 -15.49 -4.45
CA GLY A 12 -10.97 -16.74 -5.11
C GLY A 12 -10.36 -16.96 -6.50
N ALA A 13 -9.45 -16.11 -6.97
CA ALA A 13 -8.71 -16.33 -8.23
C ALA A 13 -7.21 -16.07 -8.04
N SER A 14 -6.38 -17.11 -8.19
CA SER A 14 -4.94 -17.06 -7.93
C SER A 14 -4.11 -16.27 -8.94
N GLN A 15 -4.64 -15.99 -10.13
CA GLN A 15 -3.89 -15.33 -11.20
C GLN A 15 -4.52 -14.02 -11.67
N LYS A 16 -5.49 -13.49 -10.93
CA LYS A 16 -6.14 -12.23 -11.30
C LYS A 16 -5.93 -11.17 -10.23
N LEU A 17 -5.49 -10.00 -10.65
CA LEU A 17 -5.42 -8.81 -9.80
C LEU A 17 -6.63 -7.92 -10.06
N PHE A 18 -7.18 -7.39 -8.99
CA PHE A 18 -7.99 -6.19 -9.02
C PHE A 18 -7.08 -4.98 -8.94
N ILE A 19 -7.25 -4.06 -9.90
CA ILE A 19 -6.60 -2.76 -9.91
C ILE A 19 -7.67 -1.71 -9.61
N PHE A 20 -7.60 -1.14 -8.42
CA PHE A 20 -8.42 -0.01 -8.03
C PHE A 20 -7.69 1.26 -8.41
N ALA A 21 -8.37 2.20 -9.07
CA ALA A 21 -7.77 3.48 -9.44
C ALA A 21 -8.75 4.64 -9.26
N VAL A 22 -8.22 5.83 -8.97
CA VAL A 22 -9.01 7.07 -8.91
C VAL A 22 -8.96 7.76 -10.27
N SER A 23 -10.12 8.01 -10.86
CA SER A 23 -10.25 8.77 -12.10
C SER A 23 -10.07 10.27 -11.87
N LYS A 24 -9.80 11.04 -12.94
CA LYS A 24 -9.77 12.52 -12.88
C LYS A 24 -11.05 13.17 -12.34
N ASN A 25 -12.19 12.50 -12.53
CA ASN A 25 -13.48 12.96 -12.03
C ASN A 25 -13.76 12.46 -10.60
N SER A 26 -12.72 12.00 -9.87
CA SER A 26 -12.79 11.58 -8.47
C SER A 26 -13.60 10.30 -8.20
N TYR A 27 -13.93 9.54 -9.24
CA TYR A 27 -14.57 8.21 -9.09
C TYR A 27 -13.55 7.11 -8.88
N LEU A 28 -13.89 6.16 -8.01
CA LEU A 28 -13.21 4.89 -7.88
C LEU A 28 -13.55 4.01 -9.09
N THR A 29 -12.53 3.45 -9.72
CA THR A 29 -12.64 2.52 -10.84
C THR A 29 -11.97 1.21 -10.48
N LEU A 30 -12.51 0.10 -10.98
CA LEU A 30 -11.94 -1.22 -10.84
C LEU A 30 -11.66 -1.80 -12.23
N ARG A 31 -10.49 -2.40 -12.39
CA ARG A 31 -10.11 -3.20 -13.56
C ARG A 31 -9.61 -4.56 -13.08
N GLU A 32 -9.83 -5.58 -13.90
CA GLU A 32 -9.15 -6.87 -13.75
C GLU A 32 -7.87 -6.88 -14.58
N PHE A 33 -6.84 -7.52 -14.05
CA PHE A 33 -5.59 -7.77 -14.75
C PHE A 33 -5.20 -9.23 -14.58
N ASP A 34 -4.84 -9.88 -15.67
CA ASP A 34 -4.45 -11.29 -15.68
C ASP A 34 -2.93 -11.41 -15.59
N THR A 35 -2.46 -11.97 -14.48
CA THR A 35 -1.04 -12.19 -14.18
C THR A 35 -0.52 -13.52 -14.74
N SER A 36 -1.38 -14.39 -15.29
CA SER A 36 -0.94 -15.64 -15.90
C SER A 36 -0.27 -15.44 -17.26
N VAL A 37 -0.46 -14.27 -17.87
CA VAL A 37 0.06 -13.93 -19.20
C VAL A 37 1.35 -13.12 -19.03
N PRO A 38 2.51 -13.66 -19.45
CA PRO A 38 3.78 -12.94 -19.37
C PRO A 38 3.73 -11.62 -20.15
N ASN A 39 4.28 -10.55 -19.57
CA ASN A 39 4.33 -9.21 -20.18
C ASN A 39 2.96 -8.65 -20.60
N ASN A 40 1.87 -9.07 -19.94
CA ASN A 40 0.54 -8.56 -20.21
C ASN A 40 0.48 -7.04 -19.96
N THR A 41 0.07 -6.29 -20.97
CA THR A 41 -0.17 -4.83 -20.87
C THR A 41 -1.66 -4.49 -20.99
N GLN A 42 -2.52 -5.49 -21.18
CA GLN A 42 -3.94 -5.31 -21.42
C GLN A 42 -4.71 -5.36 -20.10
N PHE A 43 -5.32 -4.23 -19.75
CA PHE A 43 -6.33 -4.19 -18.69
C PHE A 43 -7.67 -4.69 -19.20
N GLY A 44 -8.38 -5.44 -18.36
CA GLY A 44 -9.80 -5.65 -18.55
C GLY A 44 -10.57 -4.31 -18.61
N PRO A 45 -11.82 -4.34 -19.08
CA PRO A 45 -12.66 -3.16 -19.09
C PRO A 45 -12.77 -2.59 -17.67
N ALA A 46 -12.75 -1.25 -17.56
CA ALA A 46 -13.07 -0.63 -16.28
C ALA A 46 -14.55 -0.89 -15.97
N THR A 47 -14.85 -1.25 -14.73
CA THR A 47 -16.23 -1.17 -14.23
C THR A 47 -16.73 0.26 -14.41
N ASP A 48 -17.98 0.42 -14.86
CA ASP A 48 -18.59 1.74 -15.01
C ASP A 48 -18.51 2.48 -13.65
N PRO A 49 -17.90 3.68 -13.58
CA PRO A 49 -17.77 4.44 -12.33
C PRO A 49 -19.12 4.75 -11.66
N THR A 50 -20.24 4.68 -12.39
CA THR A 50 -21.59 4.84 -11.84
C THR A 50 -22.11 3.59 -11.10
N SER A 51 -21.49 2.43 -11.32
CA SER A 51 -21.91 1.15 -10.73
C SER A 51 -21.34 0.88 -9.34
N VAL A 52 -20.36 1.68 -8.90
CA VAL A 52 -19.81 1.62 -7.54
C VAL A 52 -20.44 2.78 -6.76
N PRO A 53 -21.35 2.54 -5.80
CA PRO A 53 -21.93 3.61 -4.99
C PRO A 53 -20.84 4.16 -4.07
N SER A 54 -20.07 5.14 -4.55
CA SER A 54 -19.09 5.83 -3.72
C SER A 54 -19.82 6.89 -2.91
N THR A 55 -19.88 6.68 -1.61
CA THR A 55 -20.14 7.75 -0.64
C THR A 55 -19.02 8.78 -0.75
N GLY A 56 -19.24 9.82 -1.56
CA GLY A 56 -18.28 10.90 -1.77
C GLY A 56 -17.24 10.63 -2.87
N LEU A 57 -16.80 11.71 -3.50
CA LEU A 57 -15.77 11.74 -4.52
C LEU A 57 -14.38 11.67 -3.86
N ILE A 58 -13.53 10.73 -4.30
CA ILE A 58 -12.16 10.57 -3.78
C ILE A 58 -11.30 11.71 -4.28
N ILE A 59 -10.60 12.41 -3.38
CA ILE A 59 -9.69 13.50 -3.74
C ILE A 59 -8.65 12.98 -4.75
N PRO A 60 -8.53 13.59 -5.94
CA PRO A 60 -7.49 13.23 -6.90
C PRO A 60 -6.08 13.38 -6.30
N ASP A 61 -5.16 12.58 -6.83
CA ASP A 61 -3.75 12.51 -6.41
C ASP A 61 -3.56 12.15 -4.92
N SER A 62 -4.57 11.52 -4.30
CA SER A 62 -4.45 10.90 -2.99
C SER A 62 -4.12 9.41 -3.12
N SER A 63 -3.31 8.88 -2.21
CA SER A 63 -3.09 7.43 -2.17
C SER A 63 -4.40 6.72 -1.82
N ILE A 64 -4.57 5.52 -2.34
CA ILE A 64 -5.63 4.60 -1.96
C ILE A 64 -5.02 3.28 -1.52
N ALA A 65 -5.72 2.53 -0.68
CA ALA A 65 -5.32 1.20 -0.25
C ALA A 65 -6.47 0.22 -0.42
N ALA A 66 -6.20 -1.01 -0.85
CA ALA A 66 -7.19 -2.06 -0.99
C ALA A 66 -6.74 -3.33 -0.29
N ILE A 67 -7.67 -4.00 0.40
CA ILE A 67 -7.43 -5.26 1.10
C ILE A 67 -8.65 -6.18 0.99
N SER A 68 -8.44 -7.48 1.19
CA SER A 68 -9.52 -8.42 1.46
C SER A 68 -9.62 -8.61 2.97
N TYR A 69 -10.78 -8.32 3.55
CA TYR A 69 -11.03 -8.49 4.98
C TYR A 69 -12.48 -8.94 5.24
N GLY A 70 -12.66 -10.03 5.97
CA GLY A 70 -13.98 -10.59 6.28
C GLY A 70 -14.69 -11.13 5.04
N GLY A 71 -13.94 -11.66 4.07
CA GLY A 71 -14.45 -12.14 2.78
C GLY A 71 -14.90 -11.02 1.82
N LEU A 72 -14.58 -9.76 2.13
CA LEU A 72 -15.00 -8.60 1.36
C LEU A 72 -13.81 -7.75 0.94
N THR A 73 -13.87 -7.18 -0.26
CA THR A 73 -12.94 -6.15 -0.69
C THR A 73 -13.22 -4.85 0.06
N ARG A 74 -12.21 -4.32 0.73
CA ARG A 74 -12.22 -2.99 1.34
C ARG A 74 -11.29 -2.08 0.57
N VAL A 75 -11.77 -0.88 0.24
CA VAL A 75 -10.97 0.18 -0.38
C VAL A 75 -11.01 1.39 0.53
N PHE A 76 -9.85 2.01 0.76
CA PHE A 76 -9.70 3.21 1.57
C PHE A 76 -9.23 4.36 0.69
N GLY A 77 -9.85 5.51 0.85
CA GLY A 77 -9.54 6.72 0.09
C GLY A 77 -9.92 7.98 0.85
N PHE A 78 -9.34 9.10 0.40
CA PHE A 78 -9.53 10.39 1.06
C PHE A 78 -10.67 11.18 0.42
N ILE A 79 -11.51 11.78 1.26
CA ILE A 79 -12.63 12.63 0.84
C ILE A 79 -12.49 14.00 1.52
N ALA A 80 -12.87 15.05 0.80
CA ALA A 80 -12.97 16.40 1.35
C ALA A 80 -14.21 16.48 2.27
N THR A 81 -13.99 16.91 3.50
CA THR A 81 -15.01 17.01 4.56
C THR A 81 -14.92 18.40 5.20
N LYS A 82 -15.91 18.75 6.03
CA LYS A 82 -15.86 19.98 6.83
C LYS A 82 -15.85 19.66 8.33
N ALA A 83 -15.05 20.39 9.09
CA ALA A 83 -15.13 20.44 10.54
C ALA A 83 -16.41 21.17 11.00
N SER A 84 -16.72 21.09 12.29
CA SER A 84 -17.86 21.79 12.90
C SER A 84 -17.77 23.31 12.79
N ASP A 85 -16.56 23.86 12.70
CA ASP A 85 -16.29 25.28 12.50
C ASP A 85 -16.29 25.71 11.02
N GLY A 86 -16.58 24.77 10.10
CA GLY A 86 -16.61 25.01 8.66
C GLY A 86 -15.26 24.86 7.95
N THR A 87 -14.17 24.58 8.67
CA THR A 87 -12.83 24.36 8.11
C THR A 87 -12.81 23.13 7.22
N ASP A 88 -12.19 23.24 6.05
CA ASP A 88 -12.00 22.10 5.14
C ASP A 88 -11.00 21.10 5.73
N LEU A 89 -11.41 19.84 5.76
CA LEU A 89 -10.65 18.72 6.29
C LEU A 89 -10.49 17.62 5.24
N THR A 90 -9.34 16.97 5.23
CA THR A 90 -9.13 15.72 4.49
C THR A 90 -9.37 14.54 5.42
N SER A 91 -10.35 13.69 5.11
CA SER A 91 -10.70 12.54 5.96
C SER A 91 -10.56 11.24 5.19
N LEU A 92 -9.99 10.23 5.85
CA LEU A 92 -9.87 8.88 5.30
C LEU A 92 -11.17 8.11 5.55
N TYR A 93 -11.69 7.47 4.51
CA TYR A 93 -12.90 6.67 4.56
C TYR A 93 -12.65 5.27 3.99
N GLN A 94 -13.36 4.30 4.56
CA GLN A 94 -13.62 3.03 3.90
C GLN A 94 -14.76 3.21 2.90
N LEU A 95 -14.52 2.89 1.63
CA LEU A 95 -15.38 3.16 0.47
C LEU A 95 -15.90 1.87 -0.19
N SER A 96 -16.05 0.80 0.60
CA SER A 96 -16.38 -0.51 0.04
C SER A 96 -17.74 -0.48 -0.68
N PRO A 97 -17.85 -1.05 -1.90
CA PRO A 97 -19.15 -1.25 -2.50
C PRO A 97 -20.04 -2.05 -1.55
N VAL A 98 -21.32 -1.69 -1.45
CA VAL A 98 -22.36 -2.34 -0.62
C VAL A 98 -22.40 -1.93 0.87
N TRP A 99 -21.42 -1.19 1.40
CA TRP A 99 -21.43 -0.75 2.80
C TRP A 99 -21.50 0.78 2.94
N GLN A 100 -22.11 1.25 4.02
CA GLN A 100 -22.06 2.66 4.40
C GLN A 100 -20.59 3.09 4.60
N ALA A 101 -20.23 4.27 4.09
CA ALA A 101 -18.91 4.86 4.35
C ALA A 101 -18.63 4.89 5.84
N VAL A 102 -17.46 4.40 6.23
CA VAL A 102 -16.98 4.53 7.62
C VAL A 102 -15.75 5.43 7.62
N LYS A 103 -15.81 6.50 8.42
CA LYS A 103 -14.68 7.41 8.60
C LYS A 103 -13.63 6.73 9.48
N ALA A 104 -12.40 6.60 8.97
CA ALA A 104 -11.28 6.10 9.74
C ALA A 104 -10.59 7.21 10.55
N GLY A 105 -10.52 8.42 9.99
CA GLY A 105 -9.91 9.54 10.69
C GLY A 105 -9.77 10.78 9.81
N THR A 106 -9.19 11.83 10.40
CA THR A 106 -8.82 13.05 9.67
C THR A 106 -7.31 13.11 9.56
N SER A 107 -6.84 13.47 8.36
CA SER A 107 -5.46 13.28 7.93
C SER A 107 -4.81 14.61 7.56
N LYS A 108 -3.53 14.76 7.91
CA LYS A 108 -2.66 15.88 7.48
C LYS A 108 -2.17 15.68 6.05
N THR A 109 -1.88 14.44 5.69
CA THR A 109 -1.38 14.07 4.37
C THR A 109 -2.44 13.26 3.62
N LYS A 110 -2.22 13.05 2.33
CA LYS A 110 -3.07 12.19 1.52
C LYS A 110 -2.47 10.79 1.36
N SER A 111 -1.78 10.31 2.40
CA SER A 111 -1.11 9.00 2.41
C SER A 111 -1.80 8.00 3.34
N THR A 112 -2.12 6.82 2.82
CA THR A 112 -2.71 5.70 3.53
C THR A 112 -2.08 4.39 3.10
N ALA A 113 -2.02 3.44 4.03
CA ALA A 113 -1.77 2.03 3.74
C ALA A 113 -2.82 1.19 4.49
N ALA A 114 -3.08 -0.02 4.02
CA ALA A 114 -3.95 -0.96 4.71
C ALA A 114 -3.39 -2.36 4.56
N VAL A 115 -3.65 -3.19 5.57
CA VAL A 115 -3.30 -4.60 5.52
C VAL A 115 -4.34 -5.45 6.23
N ALA A 116 -4.61 -6.64 5.71
CA ALA A 116 -5.38 -7.66 6.38
C ALA A 116 -4.82 -9.04 6.06
N GLY A 117 -5.10 -10.00 6.94
CA GLY A 117 -4.67 -11.36 6.78
C GLY A 117 -5.10 -12.25 7.93
N LYS A 118 -4.95 -13.56 7.73
CA LYS A 118 -5.16 -14.55 8.77
C LYS A 118 -3.96 -14.56 9.71
N ILE A 119 -4.23 -14.48 11.01
CA ILE A 119 -3.26 -14.63 12.08
C ILE A 119 -3.70 -15.74 13.03
N LYS A 120 -2.81 -16.17 13.93
CA LYS A 120 -3.17 -17.11 15.00
C LYS A 120 -4.25 -16.49 15.89
N GLY A 121 -5.49 -16.97 15.77
CA GLY A 121 -6.65 -16.48 16.52
C GLY A 121 -7.72 -15.76 15.70
N GLY A 122 -7.55 -15.62 14.38
CA GLY A 122 -8.59 -15.09 13.49
C GLY A 122 -8.03 -14.25 12.36
N GLU A 123 -8.91 -13.48 11.72
CA GLU A 123 -8.51 -12.49 10.73
C GLU A 123 -8.23 -11.15 11.42
N ALA A 124 -7.14 -10.49 11.04
CA ALA A 124 -6.81 -9.15 11.50
C ALA A 124 -6.76 -8.18 10.32
N GLY A 125 -7.13 -6.93 10.58
CA GLY A 125 -7.14 -5.88 9.58
C GLY A 125 -6.87 -4.52 10.21
N TYR A 126 -6.04 -3.73 9.54
CA TYR A 126 -5.60 -2.41 9.97
C TYR A 126 -5.52 -1.46 8.78
N VAL A 127 -5.82 -0.18 9.03
CA VAL A 127 -5.56 0.92 8.11
C VAL A 127 -4.72 1.97 8.81
N TYR A 128 -3.77 2.54 8.07
CA TYR A 128 -2.80 3.51 8.55
C TYR A 128 -2.97 4.84 7.82
N TYR A 129 -2.84 5.94 8.56
CA TYR A 129 -2.87 7.30 8.02
C TYR A 129 -2.06 8.25 8.89
N ILE A 130 -1.77 9.46 8.39
CA ILE A 130 -1.03 10.48 9.15
C ILE A 130 -2.01 11.53 9.66
N ASN A 131 -2.22 11.61 10.97
CA ASN A 131 -3.19 12.56 11.53
C ASN A 131 -2.75 14.02 11.39
N LEU A 132 -3.63 14.96 11.77
CA LEU A 132 -3.38 16.42 11.72
C LEU A 132 -2.10 16.86 12.45
N THR A 133 -1.66 16.13 13.48
CA THR A 133 -0.43 16.44 14.23
C THR A 133 0.83 15.87 13.57
N GLY A 134 0.70 15.05 12.53
CA GLY A 134 1.83 14.46 11.80
C GLY A 134 2.29 13.09 12.33
N ASN A 135 1.48 12.43 13.15
CA ASN A 135 1.78 11.09 13.67
C ASN A 135 1.10 10.02 12.82
N VAL A 136 1.75 8.86 12.67
CA VAL A 136 1.10 7.70 12.05
C VAL A 136 0.09 7.12 13.04
N ILE A 137 -1.13 6.92 12.57
CA ILE A 137 -2.22 6.29 13.32
C ILE A 137 -2.52 4.94 12.71
N GLU A 138 -2.60 3.92 13.55
CA GLU A 138 -3.16 2.61 13.24
C GLU A 138 -4.63 2.56 13.69
N GLN A 139 -5.52 2.27 12.76
CA GLN A 139 -6.94 2.05 13.02
C GLN A 139 -7.28 0.59 12.72
N SER A 140 -7.70 -0.17 13.73
CA SER A 140 -8.21 -1.53 13.52
C SER A 140 -9.52 -1.50 12.75
N LEU A 141 -9.74 -2.48 11.86
CA LEU A 141 -11.00 -2.66 11.13
C LEU A 141 -12.12 -3.27 11.96
N THR A 142 -11.85 -3.59 13.23
CA THR A 142 -12.89 -3.78 14.26
C THR A 142 -13.34 -2.45 14.89
N TRP A 143 -12.82 -1.32 14.39
CA TRP A 143 -13.17 0.04 14.80
C TRP A 143 -13.01 0.33 16.29
N LYS A 144 -12.04 -0.34 16.91
CA LYS A 144 -11.54 0.00 18.25
C LYS A 144 -10.82 1.34 18.23
N SER A 145 -10.56 1.90 19.41
CA SER A 145 -9.81 3.15 19.54
C SER A 145 -8.50 3.12 18.75
N PRO A 146 -8.18 4.18 17.98
CA PRO A 146 -6.97 4.23 17.20
C PRO A 146 -5.72 4.21 18.09
N TYR A 147 -4.65 3.62 17.57
CA TYR A 147 -3.33 3.60 18.21
C TYR A 147 -2.40 4.58 17.52
N THR A 148 -1.72 5.44 18.28
CA THR A 148 -0.66 6.30 17.75
C THR A 148 0.64 5.52 17.71
N VAL A 149 1.18 5.33 16.51
CA VAL A 149 2.46 4.65 16.32
C VAL A 149 3.58 5.52 16.86
N GLN A 150 4.52 4.91 17.60
CA GLN A 150 5.72 5.61 18.07
C GLN A 150 6.75 5.69 16.95
N ASN A 151 6.56 6.64 16.04
CA ASN A 151 7.40 6.81 14.86
C ASN A 151 8.43 7.95 15.03
N SER A 152 9.56 7.82 14.35
CA SER A 152 10.52 8.90 14.14
C SER A 152 9.89 10.04 13.31
N PRO A 153 10.45 11.27 13.33
CA PRO A 153 9.92 12.39 12.55
C PRO A 153 9.80 12.06 11.04
N LEU A 154 8.60 12.23 10.50
CA LEU A 154 8.26 11.85 9.12
C LEU A 154 8.66 12.92 8.10
N HIS A 155 8.96 12.49 6.88
CA HIS A 155 8.99 13.40 5.73
C HIS A 155 7.59 13.99 5.50
N LYS A 156 7.51 15.29 5.18
CA LYS A 156 6.25 16.04 5.06
C LYS A 156 5.24 15.47 4.05
N ALA A 157 5.74 14.74 3.06
CA ALA A 157 4.97 14.14 1.99
C ALA A 157 5.29 12.64 1.84
N THR A 158 5.66 11.97 2.94
CA THR A 158 5.91 10.53 2.90
C THR A 158 4.68 9.75 2.41
N TYR A 159 4.94 8.72 1.61
CA TYR A 159 3.99 7.64 1.41
C TYR A 159 4.01 6.69 2.62
N LEU A 160 2.93 5.94 2.81
CA LEU A 160 2.83 4.84 3.76
C LEU A 160 2.66 3.55 2.96
N ALA A 161 3.32 2.49 3.41
CA ALA A 161 3.04 1.13 2.98
C ALA A 161 2.91 0.25 4.22
N ALA A 162 2.09 -0.82 4.17
CA ALA A 162 1.89 -1.72 5.29
C ALA A 162 1.83 -3.19 4.85
N SER A 163 2.35 -4.08 5.69
CA SER A 163 2.28 -5.53 5.51
C SER A 163 2.04 -6.24 6.86
N LEU A 164 1.57 -7.49 6.77
CA LEU A 164 1.18 -8.31 7.91
C LEU A 164 1.72 -9.71 7.66
N THR A 165 2.51 -10.20 8.61
CA THR A 165 3.00 -11.57 8.59
C THR A 165 1.93 -12.50 9.14
N ASP A 166 1.95 -13.76 8.70
CA ASP A 166 1.18 -14.87 9.25
C ASP A 166 1.34 -15.04 10.78
N LYS A 167 2.51 -14.67 11.33
CA LYS A 167 2.84 -14.65 12.77
C LYS A 167 2.35 -13.39 13.49
N GLY A 168 1.67 -12.49 12.80
CA GLY A 168 1.06 -11.28 13.35
C GLY A 168 2.06 -10.19 13.72
N GLY A 169 3.20 -10.12 13.05
CA GLY A 169 4.05 -8.92 12.96
C GLY A 169 3.45 -7.93 11.98
N ARG A 170 3.39 -6.64 12.34
CA ARG A 170 2.65 -5.59 11.63
C ARG A 170 3.63 -4.52 11.20
N PHE A 171 4.05 -4.56 9.94
CA PHE A 171 5.12 -3.69 9.46
C PHE A 171 4.53 -2.52 8.68
N ILE A 172 5.06 -1.33 8.94
CA ILE A 172 4.83 -0.15 8.12
C ILE A 172 6.16 0.39 7.60
N ALA A 173 6.13 0.94 6.40
CA ALA A 173 7.26 1.65 5.81
C ALA A 173 6.88 3.10 5.51
N TYR A 174 7.80 4.01 5.81
CA TYR A 174 7.66 5.44 5.55
C TYR A 174 9.04 6.10 5.41
N GLN A 175 9.07 7.25 4.77
CA GLN A 175 10.24 8.10 4.64
C GLN A 175 10.34 9.05 5.84
N LEU A 176 11.52 9.09 6.45
CA LEU A 176 11.87 9.98 7.55
C LEU A 176 12.16 11.40 7.05
N ALA A 177 12.15 12.37 7.95
CA ALA A 177 12.58 13.74 7.66
C ALA A 177 14.04 13.81 7.16
N THR A 178 14.87 12.83 7.54
CA THR A 178 16.24 12.62 7.05
C THR A 178 16.31 12.04 5.62
N LYS A 179 15.15 11.77 5.00
CA LYS A 179 14.94 11.19 3.65
C LYS A 179 15.24 9.70 3.50
N TYR A 180 15.80 9.06 4.52
CA TYR A 180 15.89 7.61 4.58
C TYR A 180 14.51 6.98 4.77
N ILE A 181 14.38 5.72 4.37
CA ILE A 181 13.19 4.91 4.63
C ILE A 181 13.39 4.19 5.97
N GLU A 182 12.35 4.17 6.78
CA GLU A 182 12.27 3.37 8.01
C GLU A 182 11.20 2.31 7.84
N VAL A 183 11.51 1.10 8.30
CA VAL A 183 10.52 0.05 8.53
C VAL A 183 10.29 -0.03 10.02
N TYR A 184 9.03 -0.08 10.42
CA TYR A 184 8.64 -0.12 11.82
C TYR A 184 7.65 -1.26 12.07
N ASP A 185 7.94 -2.11 13.05
CA ASP A 185 7.00 -3.13 13.52
C ASP A 185 6.09 -2.57 14.60
N VAL A 186 4.86 -2.25 14.23
CA VAL A 186 3.81 -1.73 15.11
C VAL A 186 3.41 -2.76 16.17
N SER A 187 3.71 -4.04 15.99
CA SER A 187 3.47 -5.06 17.03
C SER A 187 4.52 -5.07 18.15
N GLY A 188 5.67 -4.41 17.96
CA GLY A 188 6.77 -4.36 18.92
C GLY A 188 7.48 -5.70 19.14
N LYS A 189 7.27 -6.67 18.25
CA LYS A 189 7.86 -8.02 18.34
C LYS A 189 9.22 -8.11 17.68
N HIS A 190 9.49 -7.24 16.72
CA HIS A 190 10.67 -7.28 15.88
C HIS A 190 11.46 -5.98 16.00
N GLN A 191 12.79 -6.10 16.07
CA GLN A 191 13.65 -4.94 15.92
C GLN A 191 13.63 -4.51 14.46
N CYS A 192 13.21 -3.27 14.22
CA CYS A 192 13.30 -2.63 12.93
C CYS A 192 13.99 -1.29 13.08
N SER A 193 14.55 -0.79 11.98
CA SER A 193 15.34 0.43 11.97
C SER A 193 15.19 1.15 10.64
N GLN A 194 15.76 2.36 10.61
CA GLN A 194 16.12 3.03 9.37
C GLN A 194 16.93 2.08 8.47
N LEU A 195 16.59 2.05 7.18
CA LEU A 195 17.27 1.26 6.15
C LEU A 195 18.48 2.05 5.63
N SER A 196 19.69 1.65 6.01
CA SER A 196 20.92 2.42 5.72
C SER A 196 21.21 2.61 4.23
N GLY A 197 20.83 1.67 3.36
CA GLY A 197 21.06 1.80 1.91
C GLY A 197 20.06 2.69 1.17
N THR A 198 19.10 3.30 1.86
CA THR A 198 18.05 4.14 1.25
C THR A 198 18.39 5.63 1.23
N GLY A 199 19.65 6.01 1.47
CA GLY A 199 20.10 7.40 1.46
C GLY A 199 19.99 8.11 0.10
N ASN A 200 19.85 7.35 -0.98
CA ASN A 200 19.59 7.82 -2.34
C ASN A 200 18.12 7.68 -2.77
N ALA A 201 17.19 7.42 -1.84
CA ALA A 201 15.76 7.38 -2.16
C ALA A 201 15.26 8.75 -2.65
N LYS A 202 14.38 8.75 -3.64
CA LYS A 202 13.68 9.96 -4.11
C LYS A 202 12.90 10.59 -2.95
N GLU A 203 12.83 11.92 -2.91
CA GLU A 203 11.96 12.58 -1.92
C GLU A 203 10.49 12.27 -2.22
N SER A 204 9.73 11.91 -1.20
CA SER A 204 8.34 11.45 -1.34
C SER A 204 8.24 10.28 -2.31
N THR A 205 9.21 9.35 -2.25
CA THR A 205 9.22 8.15 -3.09
C THR A 205 7.95 7.33 -2.84
N PRO A 206 7.31 6.78 -3.90
CA PRO A 206 6.20 5.85 -3.70
C PRO A 206 6.75 4.61 -2.97
N LEU A 207 5.95 4.05 -2.07
CA LEU A 207 6.33 2.91 -1.24
C LEU A 207 5.36 1.76 -1.44
N ALA A 208 5.90 0.54 -1.52
CA ALA A 208 5.16 -0.69 -1.33
C ALA A 208 5.94 -1.58 -0.38
N ILE A 209 5.22 -2.33 0.44
CA ILE A 209 5.80 -3.33 1.33
C ILE A 209 4.96 -4.59 1.22
N VAL A 210 5.63 -5.73 1.18
CA VAL A 210 4.99 -7.04 1.19
C VAL A 210 5.78 -7.94 2.13
N SER A 211 5.06 -8.80 2.83
CA SER A 211 5.65 -9.85 3.64
C SER A 211 5.14 -11.20 3.20
N TYR A 212 5.99 -12.21 3.28
CA TYR A 212 5.65 -13.59 2.92
C TYR A 212 6.49 -14.57 3.73
N SER A 213 6.03 -15.81 3.79
CA SER A 213 6.76 -16.94 4.35
C SER A 213 6.96 -17.95 3.22
N LYS A 214 8.19 -18.44 3.04
CA LYS A 214 8.42 -19.55 2.11
C LYS A 214 7.86 -20.83 2.70
N VAL A 215 7.47 -21.76 1.84
CA VAL A 215 7.08 -23.10 2.27
C VAL A 215 8.23 -23.70 3.08
N GLU A 216 7.92 -24.30 4.23
CA GLU A 216 8.88 -24.93 5.16
C GLU A 216 9.80 -23.98 5.94
N ASP A 217 9.76 -22.67 5.69
CA ASP A 217 10.56 -21.70 6.45
C ASP A 217 9.81 -21.16 7.68
N ASN A 218 10.53 -21.11 8.80
CA ASN A 218 10.05 -20.52 10.04
C ASN A 218 10.33 -19.00 10.15
N LYS A 219 10.64 -18.33 9.05
CA LYS A 219 10.93 -16.89 9.03
C LYS A 219 10.00 -16.18 8.06
N SER A 220 9.68 -14.93 8.37
CA SER A 220 9.00 -14.04 7.43
C SER A 220 10.02 -13.18 6.70
N TYR A 221 9.89 -13.15 5.39
CA TYR A 221 10.60 -12.25 4.50
C TYR A 221 9.81 -10.97 4.33
N ILE A 222 10.50 -9.85 4.18
CA ILE A 222 9.88 -8.53 4.01
C ILE A 222 10.61 -7.80 2.90
N ASN A 223 9.87 -7.40 1.86
CA ASN A 223 10.39 -6.58 0.79
C ASN A 223 9.77 -5.18 0.87
N VAL A 224 10.60 -4.15 0.82
CA VAL A 224 10.20 -2.75 0.67
C VAL A 224 10.68 -2.26 -0.68
N TYR A 225 9.76 -1.76 -1.48
CA TYR A 225 10.05 -1.21 -2.80
C TYR A 225 9.99 0.31 -2.76
N TRP A 226 10.91 0.94 -3.48
CA TRP A 226 11.05 2.40 -3.54
C TRP A 226 11.76 2.82 -4.82
N GLN A 227 11.65 4.11 -5.18
CA GLN A 227 12.33 4.71 -6.33
C GLN A 227 13.59 5.47 -5.92
N GLN A 228 14.67 5.27 -6.67
CA GLN A 228 15.93 6.00 -6.50
C GLN A 228 15.83 7.43 -7.05
N LYS A 229 16.46 8.38 -6.35
CA LYS A 229 16.54 9.78 -6.72
C LYS A 229 17.24 9.95 -8.07
N ASP A 230 16.74 10.89 -8.89
CA ASP A 230 17.33 11.29 -10.17
C ASP A 230 17.37 10.15 -11.22
N THR A 231 16.60 9.08 -11.02
CA THR A 231 16.46 7.95 -11.93
C THR A 231 15.02 7.44 -11.96
N ASP A 232 14.67 6.66 -12.98
CA ASP A 232 13.38 5.95 -13.04
C ASP A 232 13.43 4.57 -12.37
N LYS A 233 14.59 4.16 -11.85
CA LYS A 233 14.85 2.80 -11.37
C LYS A 233 14.16 2.53 -10.04
N LEU A 234 13.48 1.39 -9.98
CA LEU A 234 12.95 0.83 -8.74
C LEU A 234 14.01 0.00 -8.03
N TRP A 235 13.97 0.05 -6.70
CA TRP A 235 14.84 -0.66 -5.78
C TRP A 235 14.01 -1.50 -4.83
N ARG A 236 14.64 -2.55 -4.32
CA ARG A 236 14.11 -3.41 -3.26
C ARG A 236 15.09 -3.45 -2.11
N SER A 237 14.59 -3.12 -0.92
CA SER A 237 15.22 -3.47 0.35
C SER A 237 14.55 -4.74 0.88
N GLN A 238 15.30 -5.82 1.09
CA GLN A 238 14.80 -7.11 1.53
C GLN A 238 15.35 -7.48 2.90
N SER A 239 14.47 -7.84 3.82
CA SER A 239 14.80 -8.57 5.03
C SER A 239 14.47 -10.05 4.84
N VAL A 240 15.42 -10.91 5.20
CA VAL A 240 15.25 -12.37 5.24
C VAL A 240 15.02 -12.91 6.66
N ASP A 241 14.87 -12.01 7.64
CA ASP A 241 14.71 -12.36 9.05
C ASP A 241 13.83 -11.36 9.79
N ASN A 242 12.53 -11.38 9.49
CA ASN A 242 11.49 -10.70 10.26
C ASN A 242 11.74 -9.19 10.47
N GLY A 243 12.29 -8.49 9.46
CA GLY A 243 12.58 -7.05 9.54
C GLY A 243 14.00 -6.71 10.02
N SER A 244 14.90 -7.70 10.11
CA SER A 244 16.33 -7.54 10.34
C SER A 244 17.18 -7.99 9.13
N ASN A 245 18.47 -7.67 9.13
CA ASN A 245 19.44 -8.09 8.09
C ASN A 245 19.01 -7.68 6.67
N TRP A 246 18.91 -6.38 6.46
CA TRP A 246 18.44 -5.81 5.19
C TRP A 246 19.52 -5.84 4.11
N THR A 247 19.14 -6.22 2.89
CA THR A 247 19.96 -6.12 1.69
C THR A 247 19.22 -5.32 0.62
N ASP A 248 19.95 -4.52 -0.14
CA ASP A 248 19.38 -3.67 -1.18
C ASP A 248 19.75 -4.21 -2.58
N LYS A 249 18.80 -4.16 -3.50
CA LYS A 249 18.95 -4.61 -4.89
C LYS A 249 18.25 -3.64 -5.84
N ILE A 250 18.90 -3.29 -6.94
CA ILE A 250 18.26 -2.63 -8.09
C ILE A 250 17.38 -3.65 -8.82
N LEU A 251 16.17 -3.26 -9.17
CA LEU A 251 15.29 -4.09 -9.99
C LEU A 251 15.59 -3.84 -11.47
N ASP A 252 16.37 -4.75 -12.06
CA ASP A 252 16.68 -4.70 -13.49
C ASP A 252 15.37 -4.74 -14.31
N ASP A 253 15.29 -3.88 -15.34
CA ASP A 253 14.13 -3.71 -16.23
C ASP A 253 12.81 -3.23 -15.58
N ALA A 254 12.82 -2.87 -14.29
CA ALA A 254 11.69 -2.25 -13.60
C ALA A 254 11.87 -0.73 -13.47
N ASP A 255 11.53 -0.01 -14.54
CA ASP A 255 11.52 1.46 -14.57
C ASP A 255 10.12 2.03 -14.32
N SER A 256 9.99 3.00 -13.41
CA SER A 256 8.76 3.76 -13.16
C SER A 256 8.97 5.26 -13.43
N PRO A 257 8.99 5.69 -14.71
CA PRO A 257 9.22 7.10 -15.05
C PRO A 257 8.21 8.07 -14.44
N ASP A 258 6.96 7.63 -14.35
CA ASP A 258 5.90 8.41 -13.70
C ASP A 258 6.10 8.54 -12.19
N GLY A 259 6.64 7.50 -11.53
CA GLY A 259 7.08 7.53 -10.14
C GLY A 259 5.99 7.87 -9.11
N SER A 260 4.70 7.78 -9.46
CA SER A 260 3.61 8.23 -8.59
C SER A 260 3.00 7.15 -7.70
N SER A 261 3.11 5.86 -8.07
CA SER A 261 2.50 4.79 -7.30
C SER A 261 3.06 3.41 -7.66
N ILE A 262 3.33 2.63 -6.61
CA ILE A 262 3.76 1.23 -6.65
C ILE A 262 2.93 0.42 -5.66
N SER A 263 2.72 -0.85 -5.96
CA SER A 263 2.04 -1.82 -5.09
C SER A 263 2.70 -3.18 -5.26
N ALA A 264 2.83 -3.94 -4.17
CA ALA A 264 3.47 -5.24 -4.20
C ALA A 264 2.58 -6.27 -3.50
N ILE A 265 2.50 -7.46 -4.08
CA ILE A 265 1.69 -8.54 -3.54
C ILE A 265 2.38 -9.88 -3.76
N TYR A 266 2.28 -10.78 -2.79
CA TYR A 266 2.89 -12.11 -2.87
C TYR A 266 1.91 -13.11 -3.48
N ASP A 267 2.37 -13.87 -4.47
CA ASP A 267 1.68 -15.02 -5.03
C ASP A 267 2.16 -16.29 -4.32
N GLU A 268 1.33 -16.81 -3.41
CA GLU A 268 1.62 -18.05 -2.68
C GLU A 268 1.69 -19.28 -3.62
N VAL A 269 1.01 -19.26 -4.76
CA VAL A 269 0.95 -20.41 -5.67
C VAL A 269 2.21 -20.46 -6.53
N ALA A 270 2.57 -19.32 -7.14
CA ALA A 270 3.77 -19.22 -7.96
C ALA A 270 5.05 -18.93 -7.15
N GLN A 271 4.94 -18.73 -5.84
CA GLN A 271 6.05 -18.42 -4.92
C GLN A 271 6.87 -17.21 -5.41
N LYS A 272 6.20 -16.14 -5.84
CA LYS A 272 6.82 -14.91 -6.36
C LYS A 272 6.16 -13.66 -5.80
N VAL A 273 6.85 -12.52 -5.81
CA VAL A 273 6.20 -11.23 -5.56
C VAL A 273 5.88 -10.57 -6.89
N VAL A 274 4.65 -10.12 -7.06
CA VAL A 274 4.21 -9.31 -8.20
C VAL A 274 4.24 -7.85 -7.79
N LEU A 275 5.13 -7.09 -8.41
CA LEU A 275 5.20 -5.64 -8.27
C LEU A 275 4.40 -4.99 -9.39
N THR A 276 3.39 -4.19 -9.04
CA THR A 276 2.65 -3.36 -9.98
C THR A 276 3.10 -1.90 -9.80
N TYR A 277 3.47 -1.24 -10.89
CA TYR A 277 3.94 0.16 -10.86
C TYR A 277 3.37 0.95 -12.04
N ARG A 278 3.23 2.26 -11.86
CA ARG A 278 2.86 3.14 -12.97
C ARG A 278 4.05 3.40 -13.86
N TYR A 279 3.90 3.11 -15.15
CA TYR A 279 4.92 3.44 -16.14
C TYR A 279 4.64 4.80 -16.78
N SER A 280 3.37 5.10 -17.06
CA SER A 280 2.93 6.35 -17.67
C SER A 280 1.55 6.77 -17.16
N ALA A 281 1.04 7.90 -17.67
CA ALA A 281 -0.30 8.37 -17.33
C ALA A 281 -1.43 7.36 -17.67
N VAL A 282 -1.17 6.45 -18.60
CA VAL A 282 -2.12 5.47 -19.15
C VAL A 282 -1.66 4.01 -19.01
N ASP A 283 -0.38 3.78 -18.71
CA ASP A 283 0.21 2.45 -18.64
C ASP A 283 0.61 2.08 -17.21
N ILE A 284 0.19 0.88 -16.79
CA ILE A 284 0.64 0.21 -15.58
C ILE A 284 1.40 -1.04 -16.02
N LYS A 285 2.52 -1.33 -15.37
CA LYS A 285 3.33 -2.53 -15.62
C LYS A 285 3.30 -3.45 -14.40
N CYS A 286 3.46 -4.73 -14.65
CA CYS A 286 3.74 -5.72 -13.64
C CYS A 286 5.15 -6.28 -13.87
N TRP A 287 5.87 -6.53 -12.78
CA TRP A 287 7.18 -7.14 -12.78
C TRP A 287 7.20 -8.22 -11.72
N ASP A 288 7.69 -9.40 -12.11
CA ASP A 288 7.82 -10.54 -11.24
C ASP A 288 9.16 -10.47 -10.52
N ASP A 289 9.12 -10.32 -9.21
CA ASP A 289 10.29 -10.39 -8.35
C ASP A 289 10.47 -11.83 -7.87
N GLU A 290 11.54 -12.46 -8.34
CA GLU A 290 11.92 -13.77 -7.84
C GLU A 290 12.23 -13.71 -6.35
N VAL A 291 11.59 -14.61 -5.62
CA VAL A 291 11.74 -14.73 -4.19
C VAL A 291 13.04 -15.51 -3.94
N VAL A 292 14.11 -14.79 -3.59
CA VAL A 292 15.43 -15.36 -3.27
C VAL A 292 15.46 -15.88 -1.84
#